data_AF-A0A1A8J8N7-F1
#
_entry.id   AF-A0A1A8J8N7-F1
#
_cell.length_a   1.000
_cell.length_b   1.000
_cell.length_c   1.000
_cell.angle_alpha   90.00
_cell.angle_beta   90.00
_cell.angle_gamma   90.00
#
_symmetry.space_group_name_H-M   'P 1'
#
loop_
_entity.id
_entity.type
_entity.pdbx_description
1 polymer ?
#
loop_
_entity_poly.entity_id
_entity_poly.type
_entity_poly.pdbx_seq_one_letter_code
_entity_poly.pdbx_strand_id
1 'polypeptide(L)'
;LLSSGASPSSQEIKSNKTVLHLAVKEGNIDLVRYLLRVPLPNMKDFVNMKAHGHTALHMAAGLHGNPHQEEILQLLLSKGADPSIRNLENDQPAHLLQSGLQGEQLKLLLKKRSASSRRRILSLQDQE
;
A
#
# COMPACT_ATOMS: atom_id res chain seq x y z
N LEU A 1 -3.64 -15.83 17.39
CA LEU A 1 -3.91 -14.38 17.48
C LEU A 1 -4.86 -13.92 16.38
N LEU A 2 -4.45 -13.81 15.11
CA LEU A 2 -5.39 -13.45 14.02
C LEU A 2 -6.48 -14.51 13.81
N SER A 3 -6.12 -15.80 13.83
CA SER A 3 -7.09 -16.91 13.83
C SER A 3 -7.91 -17.02 15.12
N SER A 4 -7.58 -16.22 16.14
CA SER A 4 -8.24 -16.17 17.45
C SER A 4 -9.15 -14.94 17.58
N GLY A 5 -9.41 -14.22 16.48
CA GLY A 5 -10.30 -13.04 16.46
C GLY A 5 -9.60 -11.69 16.69
N ALA A 6 -8.26 -11.65 16.79
CA ALA A 6 -7.55 -10.37 16.86
C ALA A 6 -7.75 -9.60 15.55
N SER A 7 -8.18 -8.34 15.64
CA SER A 7 -8.39 -7.50 14.47
C SER A 7 -7.04 -7.02 13.90
N PRO A 8 -6.68 -7.35 12.65
CA PRO A 8 -5.45 -6.84 12.04
C PRO A 8 -5.52 -5.35 11.74
N SER A 9 -6.72 -4.76 11.69
CA SER A 9 -6.92 -3.32 11.46
C SER A 9 -6.71 -2.46 12.70
N SER A 10 -6.46 -3.07 13.87
CA SER A 10 -6.13 -2.32 15.08
C SER A 10 -4.88 -1.47 14.88
N GLN A 11 -4.97 -0.20 15.29
CA GLN A 11 -3.89 0.77 15.23
C GLN A 11 -3.21 0.87 16.60
N GLU A 12 -1.89 0.97 16.60
CA GLU A 12 -1.13 1.28 17.81
C GLU A 12 -1.47 2.70 18.30
N ILE A 13 -1.73 2.86 19.60
CA ILE A 13 -2.24 4.10 20.20
C ILE A 13 -1.29 5.30 19.97
N LYS A 14 0.03 5.06 19.98
CA LYS A 14 1.02 6.13 19.86
C LYS A 14 1.34 6.50 18.42
N SER A 15 1.49 5.49 17.56
CA SER A 15 1.95 5.70 16.18
C SER A 15 0.85 5.62 15.11
N ASN A 16 -0.38 5.30 15.49
CA ASN A 16 -1.49 4.98 14.59
C ASN A 16 -1.15 3.92 13.51
N LYS A 17 -0.10 3.12 13.73
CA LYS A 17 0.34 2.08 12.79
C LYS A 17 -0.48 0.82 12.97
N THR A 18 -0.93 0.25 11.87
CA THR A 18 -1.48 -1.11 11.84
C THR A 18 -0.33 -2.12 11.75
N VAL A 19 -0.65 -3.40 11.98
CA VAL A 19 0.32 -4.50 11.80
C VAL A 19 0.90 -4.54 10.38
N LEU A 20 0.15 -4.12 9.37
CA LEU A 20 0.62 -4.02 7.99
C LEU A 20 1.67 -2.91 7.82
N HIS A 21 1.49 -1.74 8.45
CA HIS A 21 2.48 -0.67 8.42
C HIS A 21 3.81 -1.12 9.04
N LEU A 22 3.73 -1.82 10.17
CA LEU A 22 4.92 -2.36 10.84
C LEU A 22 5.61 -3.41 9.97
N ALA A 23 4.87 -4.36 9.40
CA ALA A 23 5.42 -5.39 8.52
C ALA A 23 6.14 -4.79 7.29
N VAL A 24 5.54 -3.76 6.67
CA VAL A 24 6.14 -3.06 5.53
C VAL A 24 7.37 -2.27 5.96
N LYS A 25 7.31 -1.54 7.09
CA LYS A 25 8.45 -0.75 7.60
C LYS A 25 9.71 -1.62 7.81
N GLU A 26 9.53 -2.84 8.29
CA GLU A 26 10.64 -3.78 8.50
C GLU A 26 11.05 -4.51 7.20
N GLY A 27 10.36 -4.28 6.08
CA GLY A 27 10.60 -4.99 4.81
C GLY A 27 10.32 -6.48 4.90
N ASN A 28 9.55 -6.94 5.89
CA ASN A 28 9.28 -8.35 6.13
C ASN A 28 8.21 -8.85 5.17
N ILE A 29 8.67 -9.33 4.02
CA ILE A 29 7.78 -9.75 2.94
C ILE A 29 6.88 -10.93 3.31
N ASP A 30 7.38 -11.88 4.10
CA ASP A 30 6.59 -13.05 4.49
C ASP A 30 5.44 -12.67 5.39
N LEU A 31 5.67 -11.73 6.32
CA LEU A 31 4.63 -11.17 7.16
C LEU A 31 3.62 -10.35 6.34
N VAL A 32 4.09 -9.54 5.38
CA VAL A 32 3.20 -8.80 4.46
C VAL A 32 2.32 -9.77 3.67
N ARG A 33 2.90 -10.82 3.06
CA ARG A 33 2.16 -11.85 2.32
C ARG A 33 1.15 -12.55 3.21
N TYR A 34 1.52 -12.90 4.43
CA TYR A 34 0.63 -13.55 5.38
C TYR A 34 -0.58 -12.66 5.72
N LEU A 35 -0.34 -11.41 6.11
CA LEU A 35 -1.38 -10.44 6.45
C LEU A 35 -2.34 -10.18 5.28
N LEU A 36 -1.83 -10.10 4.06
CA LEU A 36 -2.61 -9.86 2.84
C LEU A 36 -3.34 -11.10 2.31
N ARG A 37 -3.03 -12.30 2.83
CA ARG A 37 -3.76 -13.55 2.55
C ARG A 37 -4.91 -13.78 3.50
N VAL A 38 -4.88 -13.19 4.71
CA VAL A 38 -5.98 -13.31 5.66
C VAL A 38 -7.25 -12.71 5.04
N PRO A 39 -8.35 -13.47 4.93
CA PRO A 39 -9.60 -12.94 4.40
C PRO A 39 -10.14 -11.89 5.37
N LEU A 40 -10.20 -10.65 4.91
CA LEU A 40 -10.76 -9.52 5.64
C LEU A 40 -11.91 -8.93 4.84
N PRO A 41 -13.08 -8.67 5.47
CA PRO A 41 -14.24 -8.12 4.77
C PRO A 41 -13.90 -6.78 4.08
N ASN A 42 -13.02 -5.97 4.70
CA ASN A 42 -12.63 -4.66 4.20
C ASN A 42 -11.12 -4.58 3.89
N MET A 43 -10.59 -5.55 3.13
CA MET A 43 -9.16 -5.58 2.77
C MET A 43 -8.68 -4.28 2.13
N LYS A 44 -9.48 -3.66 1.24
CA LYS A 44 -9.13 -2.39 0.59
C LYS A 44 -8.99 -1.24 1.59
N ASP A 45 -9.88 -1.14 2.57
CA ASP A 45 -9.79 -0.10 3.58
C ASP A 45 -8.56 -0.33 4.44
N PHE A 46 -8.32 -1.59 4.84
CA PHE A 46 -7.16 -1.98 5.65
C PHE A 46 -5.82 -1.62 5.01
N VAL A 47 -5.62 -1.89 3.71
CA VAL A 47 -4.36 -1.56 3.01
C VAL A 47 -4.18 -0.05 2.77
N ASN A 48 -5.28 0.71 2.77
CA ASN A 48 -5.29 2.17 2.55
C ASN A 48 -5.38 2.98 3.84
N MET A 49 -5.43 2.33 5.02
CA MET A 49 -5.39 3.03 6.30
C MET A 49 -4.15 3.91 6.39
N LYS A 50 -4.32 5.09 7.00
CA LYS A 50 -3.22 6.04 7.20
C LYS A 50 -2.70 5.96 8.62
N ALA A 51 -1.39 5.85 8.77
CA ALA A 51 -0.64 6.01 10.01
C ALA A 51 0.21 7.28 9.91
N HIS A 52 -0.10 8.30 10.71
CA HIS A 52 0.49 9.64 10.60
C HIS A 52 0.49 10.19 9.17
N GLY A 53 -0.58 9.96 8.42
CA GLY A 53 -0.65 10.39 7.03
C GLY A 53 -0.11 9.38 6.01
N HIS A 54 0.78 8.48 6.40
CA HIS A 54 1.35 7.51 5.46
C HIS A 54 0.50 6.25 5.39
N THR A 55 0.24 5.76 4.18
CA THR A 55 -0.31 4.41 3.98
C THR A 55 0.82 3.37 3.97
N ALA A 56 0.48 2.09 4.02
CA ALA A 56 1.44 1.01 3.81
C ALA A 56 2.20 1.17 2.48
N LEU A 57 1.55 1.70 1.44
CA LEU A 57 2.17 1.94 0.14
C LEU A 57 3.21 3.09 0.18
N HIS A 58 2.98 4.13 1.00
CA HIS A 58 3.99 5.17 1.25
C HIS A 58 5.23 4.59 1.95
N MET A 59 5.02 3.75 2.97
CA MET A 59 6.14 3.11 3.68
C MET A 59 6.93 2.20 2.75
N ALA A 60 6.26 1.43 1.89
CA ALA A 60 6.92 0.58 0.90
C ALA A 60 7.75 1.39 -0.11
N ALA A 61 7.27 2.57 -0.52
CA ALA A 61 8.03 3.45 -1.40
C ALA A 61 9.31 4.00 -0.76
N GLY A 62 9.32 4.20 0.55
CA GLY A 62 10.51 4.61 1.33
C GLY A 62 11.49 3.48 1.68
N LEU A 63 11.24 2.22 1.27
CA LEU A 63 12.15 1.08 1.51
C LEU A 63 13.36 1.08 0.56
N HIS A 64 14.10 2.18 0.54
CA HIS A 64 15.28 2.37 -0.29
C HIS A 64 16.32 1.26 -0.06
N GLY A 65 16.77 0.63 -1.14
CA GLY A 65 17.77 -0.45 -1.09
C GLY A 65 17.26 -1.79 -0.55
N ASN A 66 15.96 -1.92 -0.21
CA ASN A 66 15.41 -3.21 0.18
C ASN A 66 15.14 -4.07 -1.07
N PRO A 67 15.65 -5.31 -1.15
CA PRO A 67 15.47 -6.18 -2.32
C PRO A 67 14.00 -6.56 -2.56
N HIS A 68 13.16 -6.49 -1.54
CA HIS A 68 11.73 -6.81 -1.60
C HIS A 68 10.84 -5.59 -1.85
N GLN A 69 11.40 -4.39 -2.04
CA GLN A 69 10.63 -3.17 -2.23
C GLN A 69 9.61 -3.30 -3.36
N GLU A 70 10.06 -3.74 -4.54
CA GLU A 70 9.20 -3.91 -5.71
C GLU A 70 8.08 -4.91 -5.42
N GLU A 71 8.41 -6.04 -4.80
CA GLU A 71 7.45 -7.10 -4.55
C GLU A 71 6.39 -6.68 -3.52
N ILE A 72 6.80 -5.96 -2.46
CA ILE A 72 5.89 -5.40 -1.46
C ILE A 72 4.94 -4.40 -2.12
N LEU A 73 5.43 -3.52 -3.00
CA LEU A 73 4.60 -2.60 -3.77
C LEU A 73 3.58 -3.36 -4.63
N GLN A 74 4.02 -4.38 -5.37
CA GLN A 74 3.13 -5.19 -6.21
C GLN A 74 2.05 -5.91 -5.39
N LEU A 75 2.41 -6.48 -4.23
CA LEU A 75 1.50 -7.16 -3.31
C LEU A 75 0.44 -6.20 -2.77
N LEU A 76 0.84 -5.04 -2.26
CA LEU A 76 -0.10 -4.02 -1.76
C LEU A 76 -1.07 -3.57 -2.86
N LEU A 77 -0.55 -3.27 -4.05
CA LEU A 77 -1.38 -2.88 -5.19
C LEU A 77 -2.32 -4.01 -5.63
N SER A 78 -1.92 -5.28 -5.50
CA SER A 78 -2.77 -6.43 -5.84
C SER A 78 -3.98 -6.57 -4.92
N LYS A 79 -3.88 -6.02 -3.71
CA LYS A 79 -4.92 -6.02 -2.69
C LYS A 79 -5.74 -4.74 -2.64
N GLY A 80 -5.53 -3.85 -3.63
CA GLY A 80 -6.30 -2.62 -3.79
C GLY A 80 -5.72 -1.42 -3.06
N ALA A 81 -4.41 -1.41 -2.76
CA ALA A 81 -3.75 -0.18 -2.34
C ALA A 81 -3.84 0.88 -3.43
N ASP A 82 -4.20 2.11 -3.04
CA ASP A 82 -4.39 3.24 -3.94
C ASP A 82 -3.11 4.09 -3.99
N PRO A 83 -2.40 4.14 -5.14
CA PRO A 83 -1.20 4.94 -5.31
C PRO A 83 -1.47 6.45 -5.44
N SER A 84 -2.73 6.88 -5.46
CA SER A 84 -3.10 8.30 -5.56
C SER A 84 -3.30 8.99 -4.21
N ILE A 85 -3.44 8.22 -3.13
CA ILE A 85 -3.61 8.74 -1.77
C ILE A 85 -2.42 9.62 -1.42
N ARG A 86 -2.72 10.77 -0.82
CA ARG A 86 -1.71 11.72 -0.37
C ARG A 86 -1.49 11.66 1.15
N ASN A 87 -0.24 11.75 1.56
CA ASN A 87 0.13 11.89 2.96
C ASN A 87 -0.11 13.32 3.49
N LEU A 88 0.34 13.62 4.71
CA LEU A 88 0.20 14.95 5.31
C LEU A 88 1.06 16.02 4.62
N GLU A 89 2.13 15.61 3.93
CA GLU A 89 3.00 16.48 3.13
C GLU A 89 2.48 16.65 1.70
N ASN A 90 1.24 16.20 1.43
CA ASN A 90 0.62 16.20 0.10
C ASN A 90 1.34 15.32 -0.94
N ASP A 91 2.20 14.41 -0.49
CA ASP A 91 2.96 13.50 -1.33
C ASP A 91 2.20 12.20 -1.62
N GLN A 92 2.37 11.71 -2.84
CA GLN A 92 1.95 10.37 -3.23
C GLN A 92 3.08 9.37 -2.93
N PRO A 93 2.79 8.06 -2.81
CA PRO A 93 3.82 7.04 -2.65
C PRO A 93 4.92 7.13 -3.71
N ALA A 94 4.58 7.52 -4.94
CA ALA A 94 5.55 7.67 -6.02
C ALA A 94 6.60 8.77 -5.78
N HIS A 95 6.28 9.80 -4.98
CA HIS A 95 7.23 10.87 -4.63
C HIS A 95 8.28 10.41 -3.62
N LEU A 96 7.95 9.41 -2.80
CA LEU A 96 8.85 8.85 -1.78
C LEU A 96 9.82 7.81 -2.35
N LEU A 97 9.79 7.52 -3.66
CA LEU A 97 10.70 6.58 -4.29
C LEU A 97 12.10 7.18 -4.47
N GLN A 98 13.12 6.33 -4.40
CA GLN A 98 14.51 6.75 -4.59
C GLN A 98 14.70 7.37 -5.98
N SER A 99 15.59 8.35 -6.13
CA SER A 99 16.05 8.77 -7.45
C SER A 99 16.95 7.69 -8.07
N GLY A 100 16.81 7.48 -9.39
CA GLY A 100 17.60 6.50 -10.14
C GLY A 100 16.74 5.52 -10.93
N LEU A 101 17.40 4.62 -11.67
CA LEU A 101 16.74 3.69 -12.60
C LEU A 101 15.66 2.85 -11.91
N GLN A 102 15.97 2.29 -10.74
CA GLN A 102 15.04 1.44 -9.99
C GLN A 102 13.82 2.24 -9.50
N GLY A 103 14.02 3.45 -8.98
CA GLY A 103 12.91 4.29 -8.54
C GLY A 103 12.01 4.74 -9.68
N GLU A 104 12.57 5.06 -10.85
CA GLU A 104 11.79 5.39 -12.04
C GLU A 104 10.97 4.18 -12.54
N GLN A 105 11.53 2.96 -12.48
CA GLN A 105 10.78 1.73 -12.77
C GLN A 105 9.60 1.55 -11.81
N LEU A 106 9.81 1.78 -10.51
CA LEU A 106 8.75 1.70 -9.50
C LEU A 106 7.70 2.81 -9.67
N LYS A 107 8.10 4.03 -10.05
CA LYS A 107 7.15 5.11 -10.38
C LYS A 107 6.24 4.72 -11.53
N LEU A 108 6.81 4.10 -12.58
CA LEU A 108 6.04 3.60 -13.71
C LEU A 108 5.06 2.49 -13.29
N LEU A 109 5.47 1.57 -12.41
CA LEU A 109 4.60 0.54 -11.84
C LEU A 109 3.38 1.15 -11.13
N LEU A 110 3.60 2.17 -10.30
CA LEU A 110 2.54 2.89 -9.58
C LEU A 110 1.60 3.64 -10.53
N LYS A 111 2.16 4.30 -11.55
CA LYS A 111 1.40 5.11 -12.53
C LYS A 111 0.53 4.24 -13.44
N LYS A 112 1.04 3.10 -13.91
CA LYS A 112 0.29 2.16 -14.78
C LYS A 112 -1.01 1.66 -14.12
N ARG A 113 -0.99 1.42 -12.81
CA ARG A 113 -2.18 0.93 -12.09
C ARG A 113 -3.17 2.04 -11.72
N SER A 114 -2.70 3.28 -11.48
CA SER A 114 -3.59 4.45 -11.38
C SER A 114 -4.40 4.67 -12.67
N ALA A 115 -3.79 4.47 -13.85
CA ALA A 115 -4.46 4.59 -15.13
C ALA A 115 -5.48 3.46 -15.38
N SER A 116 -5.17 2.23 -14.96
CA SER A 116 -6.10 1.09 -15.03
C SER A 116 -7.34 1.28 -14.14
N SER A 117 -7.18 1.87 -12.94
CA SER A 117 -8.33 2.19 -12.08
C SER A 117 -9.19 3.31 -12.66
N ARG A 118 -8.60 4.32 -13.31
CA ARG A 118 -9.33 5.41 -13.98
C ARG A 118 -10.16 4.95 -15.18
N ARG A 119 -9.66 4.01 -16.00
CA ARG A 119 -10.41 3.47 -17.14
C ARG A 119 -11.67 2.69 -16.73
N ARG A 120 -11.71 2.13 -15.52
CA ARG A 120 -12.85 1.36 -15.03
C ARG A 120 -14.02 2.22 -14.53
N ILE A 121 -13.78 3.51 -14.28
CA ILE A 121 -14.81 4.46 -13.83
C ILE A 121 -15.53 5.08 -15.04
N LEU A 122 -14.80 5.32 -16.14
CA LEU A 122 -15.38 5.90 -17.36
C LEU A 122 -16.31 4.93 -18.12
N SER A 123 -16.15 3.61 -17.97
CA SER A 123 -17.01 2.63 -18.64
C SER A 123 -18.39 2.44 -18.01
N LEU A 124 -18.71 3.16 -16.93
CA LEU A 124 -20.01 3.07 -16.24
C LEU A 124 -20.88 4.31 -16.46
N GLN A 125 -20.42 5.30 -17.22
CA GLN A 125 -21.18 6.53 -17.53
C GLN A 125 -21.73 6.56 -18.97
N ASP A 126 -21.47 5.54 -19.79
CA ASP A 126 -21.95 5.45 -21.19
C ASP A 126 -23.07 4.39 -21.37
N GLN A 127 -23.81 4.05 -20.31
CA GLN A 127 -25.04 3.25 -20.40
C GLN A 127 -26.21 3.95 -19.71
N GLU A 128 -26.69 5.04 -20.31
CA GLU A 128 -28.08 5.52 -20.21
C GLU A 128 -28.61 5.82 -21.61
#